data_AF-A0A511QXV5-F1
#
_entry.id   AF-A0A511QXV5-F1
#
_cell.length_a   1.000
_cell.length_b   1.000
_cell.length_c   1.000
_cell.angle_alpha   90.00
_cell.angle_beta   90.00
_cell.angle_gamma   90.00
#
_symmetry.space_group_name_H-M   'P 1'
#
loop_
_entity.id
_entity.type
_entity.pdbx_description
1 polymer ?
#
loop_
_entity_poly.entity_id
_entity_poly.type
_entity_poly.pdbx_seq_one_letter_code
_entity_poly.pdbx_strand_id
1 'polypeptide(L)'
;MRRINDPIALRDCLARLSNGTHLTVAQARLLLASRGIRAQRKAVEAALAAFGARAAQPPRTKPEPARPRLKSLDDLPLTPEEREIMERLRRERI
;
A
#
# COMPACT_ATOMS: atom_id res chain seq x y z
N MET A 1 -4.84 -11.96 -22.33
CA MET A 1 -4.81 -11.18 -21.07
C MET A 1 -5.99 -11.61 -20.20
N ARG A 2 -5.75 -12.21 -19.03
CA ARG A 2 -6.77 -12.91 -18.23
C ARG A 2 -7.32 -11.99 -17.15
N ARG A 3 -8.63 -12.05 -16.85
CA ARG A 3 -9.26 -11.33 -15.73
C ARG A 3 -9.69 -12.32 -14.67
N ILE A 4 -9.32 -12.08 -13.42
CA ILE A 4 -9.71 -12.90 -12.27
C ILE A 4 -10.19 -11.95 -11.16
N ASN A 5 -11.46 -12.08 -10.80
CA ASN A 5 -12.06 -11.34 -9.68
C ASN A 5 -12.53 -12.26 -8.56
N ASP A 6 -12.38 -13.58 -8.73
CA ASP A 6 -12.63 -14.55 -7.67
C ASP A 6 -11.46 -14.51 -6.67
N PRO A 7 -11.71 -14.16 -5.39
CA PRO A 7 -10.68 -14.10 -4.37
C PRO A 7 -10.02 -15.45 -4.07
N ILE A 8 -10.70 -16.58 -4.28
CA ILE A 8 -10.13 -17.92 -4.04
C ILE A 8 -9.09 -18.23 -5.12
N ALA A 9 -9.47 -18.09 -6.39
CA ALA A 9 -8.55 -18.27 -7.51
C ALA A 9 -7.34 -17.30 -7.45
N LEU A 10 -7.56 -16.05 -7.00
CA LEU A 10 -6.47 -15.09 -6.79
C LEU A 10 -5.53 -15.51 -5.67
N ARG A 11 -6.05 -16.03 -4.56
CA ARG A 11 -5.24 -16.52 -3.44
C ARG A 11 -4.30 -17.64 -3.89
N ASP A 12 -4.81 -18.63 -4.62
CA ASP A 12 -3.99 -19.75 -5.10
C ASP A 12 -2.96 -19.32 -6.13
N CYS A 13 -3.31 -18.34 -6.98
CA CYS A 13 -2.38 -17.74 -7.92
C CYS A 13 -1.24 -17.02 -7.19
N LEU A 14 -1.57 -16.17 -6.21
CA LEU A 14 -0.59 -15.46 -5.40
C LEU A 14 0.27 -16.43 -4.57
N ALA A 15 -0.31 -17.49 -3.99
CA ALA A 15 0.42 -18.52 -3.23
C ALA A 15 1.53 -19.17 -4.04
N ARG A 16 1.22 -19.57 -5.28
CA ARG A 16 2.18 -20.21 -6.19
C ARG A 16 3.25 -19.26 -6.70
N LEU A 17 2.93 -17.97 -6.79
CA LEU A 17 3.86 -16.97 -7.33
C LEU A 17 4.75 -16.35 -6.25
N SER A 18 4.30 -16.29 -5.00
CA SER A 18 5.03 -15.68 -3.89
C SER A 18 5.81 -16.70 -3.04
N ASN A 19 5.65 -18.01 -3.30
CA ASN A 19 6.26 -19.08 -2.49
C ASN A 19 6.00 -18.90 -0.98
N GLY A 20 4.82 -18.38 -0.61
CA GLY A 20 4.46 -18.17 0.79
C GLY A 20 4.97 -16.86 1.42
N THR A 21 5.62 -15.97 0.66
CA THR A 21 5.93 -14.63 1.17
C THR A 21 4.66 -13.79 1.33
N HIS A 22 4.65 -12.98 2.39
CA HIS A 22 3.61 -11.99 2.64
C HIS A 22 3.76 -10.83 1.65
N LEU A 23 2.72 -10.62 0.84
CA LEU A 23 2.68 -9.54 -0.16
C LEU A 23 1.74 -8.43 0.30
N THR A 24 2.14 -7.19 0.05
CA THR A 24 1.23 -6.04 0.11
C THR A 24 0.28 -6.05 -1.09
N VAL A 25 -0.84 -5.32 -1.00
CA VAL A 25 -1.81 -5.17 -2.10
C VAL A 25 -1.15 -4.66 -3.39
N ALA A 26 -0.21 -3.71 -3.26
CA ALA A 26 0.51 -3.15 -4.40
C ALA A 26 1.42 -4.20 -5.07
N GLN A 27 2.18 -4.94 -4.26
CA GLN A 27 3.06 -6.00 -4.76
C GLN A 27 2.28 -7.13 -5.42
N ALA A 28 1.18 -7.58 -4.81
CA ALA A 28 0.30 -8.60 -5.39
C ALA A 28 -0.27 -8.16 -6.75
N ARG A 29 -0.69 -6.89 -6.88
CA ARG A 29 -1.19 -6.36 -8.17
C ARG A 29 -0.09 -6.29 -9.23
N LEU A 30 1.10 -5.85 -8.86
CA LEU A 30 2.25 -5.80 -9.77
C LEU A 30 2.61 -7.19 -10.28
N LEU A 31 2.63 -8.17 -9.38
CA LEU A 31 2.96 -9.57 -9.68
C LEU A 31 1.87 -10.28 -10.50
N LEU A 32 0.59 -9.94 -10.31
CA LEU A 32 -0.48 -10.38 -11.21
C LEU A 32 -0.35 -9.74 -12.60
N ALA A 33 0.00 -8.45 -12.66
CA ALA A 33 0.18 -7.73 -13.92
C ALA A 33 1.35 -8.28 -14.75
N SER A 34 2.46 -8.67 -14.11
CA SER A 34 3.59 -9.30 -14.81
C SER A 34 3.24 -10.66 -15.45
N ARG A 35 2.15 -11.30 -14.98
CA ARG A 35 1.58 -12.53 -15.57
C ARG A 35 0.42 -12.25 -16.52
N GLY A 36 0.16 -10.99 -16.87
CA GLY A 36 -0.94 -10.60 -17.75
C GLY A 36 -2.33 -10.82 -17.14
N ILE A 37 -2.41 -10.86 -15.81
CA ILE A 37 -3.66 -11.02 -15.04
C ILE A 37 -4.11 -9.66 -14.50
N ARG A 38 -5.36 -9.29 -14.81
CA ARG A 38 -6.03 -8.12 -14.23
C ARG A 38 -7.02 -8.56 -13.17
N ALA A 39 -6.99 -7.88 -12.03
CA ALA A 39 -7.86 -8.14 -10.89
C ALA A 39 -8.37 -6.83 -10.29
N GLN A 40 -9.61 -6.83 -9.80
CA GLN A 40 -10.15 -5.70 -9.04
C GLN A 40 -9.44 -5.57 -7.69
N ARG A 41 -9.22 -4.31 -7.26
CA ARG A 41 -8.58 -4.00 -5.97
C ARG A 41 -9.25 -4.75 -4.80
N LYS A 42 -10.59 -4.73 -4.75
CA LYS A 42 -11.40 -5.40 -3.72
C LYS A 42 -11.16 -6.92 -3.69
N ALA A 43 -11.01 -7.55 -4.85
CA ALA A 43 -10.74 -8.99 -4.95
C ALA A 43 -9.32 -9.35 -4.48
N VAL A 44 -8.32 -8.50 -4.79
CA VAL A 44 -6.94 -8.68 -4.32
C VAL A 44 -6.86 -8.49 -2.80
N GLU A 45 -7.53 -7.48 -2.25
CA GLU A 45 -7.61 -7.25 -0.81
C GLU A 45 -8.26 -8.44 -0.09
N ALA A 46 -9.37 -8.99 -0.63
CA ALA A 46 -10.02 -10.17 -0.08
C ALA A 46 -9.13 -11.42 -0.15
N ALA A 47 -8.42 -11.64 -1.26
CA ALA A 47 -7.48 -12.75 -1.42
C ALA A 47 -6.31 -12.66 -0.43
N LEU A 48 -5.76 -11.46 -0.23
CA LEU A 48 -4.66 -11.22 0.73
C LEU A 48 -5.13 -11.31 2.18
N ALA A 49 -6.34 -10.85 2.50
CA ALA A 49 -6.94 -11.06 3.82
C ALA A 49 -7.08 -12.56 4.14
N ALA A 50 -7.49 -13.38 3.16
CA ALA A 50 -7.54 -14.83 3.31
C ALA A 50 -6.14 -15.48 3.38
N PHE A 51 -5.13 -14.86 2.77
CA PHE A 51 -3.72 -15.27 2.86
C PHE A 51 -3.14 -15.00 4.26
N GLY A 52 -3.43 -13.82 4.81
CA GLY A 52 -3.02 -13.35 6.13
C GLY A 52 -3.89 -13.87 7.28
N ALA A 53 -5.07 -14.43 7.02
CA ALA A 53 -5.93 -15.05 8.04
C ALA A 53 -5.31 -16.32 8.68
N ARG A 54 -4.20 -16.84 8.13
CA ARG A 54 -3.36 -17.83 8.84
C ARG A 54 -2.36 -17.20 9.82
N ALA A 55 -2.23 -15.86 9.85
CA ALA A 55 -1.27 -15.13 10.67
C ALA A 55 -1.87 -14.03 11.57
N ALA A 56 -3.03 -13.43 11.27
CA ALA A 56 -3.70 -12.51 12.21
C ALA A 56 -5.12 -12.20 11.76
N GLN A 57 -6.11 -12.53 12.59
CA GLN A 57 -7.34 -11.74 12.61
C GLN A 57 -7.02 -10.37 13.23
N PRO A 58 -7.64 -9.30 12.71
CA PRO A 58 -8.29 -8.38 13.63
C PRO A 58 -9.79 -8.32 13.33
N PRO A 59 -10.63 -8.11 14.36
CA PRO A 59 -12.08 -8.12 14.20
C PRO A 59 -12.54 -6.93 13.36
N ARG A 60 -13.57 -7.18 12.54
CA ARG A 60 -14.30 -6.14 11.82
C ARG A 60 -15.11 -5.31 12.82
N THR A 61 -14.91 -4.00 12.85
CA THR A 61 -15.91 -3.04 13.34
C THR A 61 -15.96 -1.80 12.45
N LYS A 62 -17.06 -1.72 11.69
CA LYS A 62 -17.83 -0.55 11.22
C LYS A 62 -17.17 0.53 10.34
N PRO A 63 -17.95 1.17 9.45
CA PRO A 63 -17.52 2.28 8.60
C PRO A 63 -17.76 3.62 9.32
N GLU A 64 -16.77 4.51 9.42
CA GLU A 64 -16.96 5.99 9.43
C GLU A 64 -15.61 6.76 9.44
N PRO A 65 -15.61 8.11 9.25
CA PRO A 65 -14.75 8.79 8.31
C PRO A 65 -13.55 9.51 8.97
N ALA A 66 -12.91 10.39 8.21
CA ALA A 66 -11.78 11.25 8.56
C ALA A 66 -10.40 10.61 8.41
N ARG A 67 -9.85 10.75 7.20
CA ARG A 67 -8.41 10.80 6.99
C ARG A 67 -7.82 11.82 7.97
N PRO A 68 -6.79 11.49 8.76
CA PRO A 68 -6.05 12.53 9.47
C PRO A 68 -5.44 13.45 8.41
N ARG A 69 -5.85 14.72 8.41
CA ARG A 69 -5.16 15.76 7.64
C ARG A 69 -3.73 15.77 8.16
N LEU A 70 -2.80 15.28 7.36
CA LEU A 70 -1.37 15.48 7.59
C LEU A 70 -1.17 16.99 7.70
N LYS A 71 -0.65 17.45 8.85
CA LYS A 71 -0.24 18.85 9.01
C LYS A 71 0.82 19.15 7.94
N SER A 72 0.73 20.33 7.33
CA SER A 72 1.68 20.79 6.33
C SER A 72 3.10 20.73 6.91
N LEU A 73 4.08 20.40 6.07
CA LEU A 73 5.50 20.29 6.44
C LEU A 73 6.09 21.59 7.05
N ASP A 74 5.34 22.70 6.97
CA ASP A 74 5.69 24.01 7.52
C ASP A 74 5.51 24.14 9.04
N ASP A 75 4.81 23.21 9.70
CA ASP A 75 4.56 23.25 11.17
C ASP A 75 5.58 22.43 11.98
N LEU A 76 6.69 22.01 11.37
CA LEU A 76 7.79 21.42 12.13
C LEU A 76 8.65 22.54 12.73
N PRO A 77 8.92 22.57 14.05
CA PRO A 77 9.81 23.56 14.63
C PRO A 77 11.23 23.33 14.11
N LEU A 78 11.58 24.05 13.04
CA LEU A 78 12.90 23.99 12.42
C LEU A 78 13.97 24.37 13.44
N THR A 79 14.95 23.49 13.58
CA THR A 79 16.18 23.76 14.33
C THR A 79 16.91 24.95 13.69
N PRO A 80 17.71 25.72 14.46
CA PRO A 80 18.43 26.87 13.91
C PRO A 80 19.32 26.51 12.71
N GLU A 81 19.89 25.30 12.70
CA GLU A 81 20.71 24.79 11.58
C GLU A 81 19.90 24.56 10.30
N GLU A 82 18.68 24.00 10.41
CA GLU A 82 17.82 23.74 9.25
C GLU A 82 17.32 25.04 8.60
N ARG A 83 17.17 26.12 9.39
CA ARG A 83 16.81 27.45 8.87
C ARG A 83 17.91 28.03 8.00
N GLU A 84 19.16 27.89 8.40
CA GLU A 84 20.32 28.37 7.65
C GLU A 84 20.47 27.63 6.31
N ILE A 85 20.25 26.32 6.32
CA ILE A 85 20.25 25.48 5.10
C ILE A 85 19.16 25.95 4.12
N MET A 86 17.94 26.17 4.60
CA MET A 86 16.84 26.68 3.77
C MET A 86 17.10 28.07 3.22
N GLU A 87 17.71 28.97 4.00
CA GLU A 87 18.04 30.32 3.55
C GLU A 87 19.12 30.30 2.46
N ARG A 88 20.14 29.44 2.61
CA ARG A 88 21.17 29.24 1.59
C ARG A 88 20.57 28.72 0.28
N LEU A 89 19.69 27.73 0.36
CA LEU A 89 18.95 27.17 -0.79
C LEU A 89 18.04 28.21 -1.47
N ARG A 90 17.49 29.18 -0.73
CA ARG A 90 16.69 30.27 -1.30
C ARG A 90 17.55 31.29 -2.06
N ARG A 91 18.76 31.59 -1.57
CA ARG A 91 19.68 32.53 -2.23
C ARG A 91 20.28 31.97 -3.52
N GLU A 92 20.50 30.67 -3.61
CA GLU A 92 21.03 30.02 -4.82
C GLU A 92 20.00 29.88 -5.96
N ARG A 93 18.70 30.11 -5.68
CA ARG A 93 17.61 30.01 -6.67
C ARG A 93 17.24 31.34 -7.34
N ILE A 94 17.93 32.44 -7.04
CA ILE A 94 17.76 33.77 -7.66
C ILE A 94 18.89 34.04 -8.64
#